data_AF-A0A1Z4LR67-F1
#
_entry.id   AF-A0A1Z4LR67-F1
#
_cell.length_a   1.000
_cell.length_b   1.000
_cell.length_c   1.000
_cell.angle_alpha   90.00
_cell.angle_beta   90.00
_cell.angle_gamma   90.00
#
_symmetry.space_group_name_H-M   'P 1'
#
loop_
_entity.id
_entity.type
_entity.pdbx_description
1 polymer ?
#
loop_
_entity_poly.entity_id
_entity_poly.type
_entity_poly.pdbx_seq_one_letter_code
_entity_poly.pdbx_strand_id
1 'polypeptide(L)'
;MNNNFNQTRVILVRHGQSTYNEQKRYQGCCDESVLTQKGKQQAFETGIALNKINFDAIYVSPLQRTQETAREILQVNQCNQKLKLHLNSNLKEVDLPPWQGLHYKYVREEFAEEYRIWEESPHEFTIENIDSNGQTLIRTKTKPVLQLYEKARRFWQEILPLHQGKTILIVSHGGTIRALIGAATGIQPQNYHSIQQSNSGINVLNFESNSSEPFAKIEAINQTQHLGEILPKLKNGKYGLRLLLLPIPSDEIKADIRKIPQLLNNVELDFCISNSSVNARSVTESILKSQLNAPVNLQVSRDNFLEIWHQTISNSSRNKNALSTGLVVTEEKKISTSLSQIVGVESSDNLQLQAGKISIVFYPISLSKPVLQAMNIG
;
A
#
# COMPACT_ATOMS: atom_id res chain seq x y z
N MET A 1 12.30 21.51 -13.14
CA MET A 1 11.30 20.88 -12.25
C MET A 1 10.07 21.77 -12.31
N ASN A 2 9.00 21.30 -12.92
CA ASN A 2 7.75 22.07 -12.98
C ASN A 2 7.10 21.96 -11.60
N ASN A 3 7.31 22.97 -10.74
CA ASN A 3 6.48 23.15 -9.56
C ASN A 3 5.06 23.45 -10.06
N ASN A 4 4.22 22.43 -10.05
CA ASN A 4 2.80 22.60 -10.34
C ASN A 4 2.20 23.25 -9.08
N PHE A 5 2.18 24.60 -9.04
CA PHE A 5 1.64 25.41 -7.94
C PHE A 5 0.17 25.09 -7.58
N ASN A 6 -0.48 24.22 -8.36
CA ASN A 6 -1.86 23.79 -8.22
C ASN A 6 -2.03 22.44 -7.49
N GLN A 7 -1.00 21.89 -6.85
CA GLN A 7 -1.11 20.58 -6.18
C GLN A 7 -0.33 20.48 -4.87
N THR A 8 -0.98 19.94 -3.83
CA THR A 8 -0.31 19.51 -2.61
C THR A 8 0.14 18.06 -2.76
N ARG A 9 1.45 17.82 -2.66
CA ARG A 9 2.03 16.49 -2.74
C ARG A 9 2.23 15.93 -1.33
N VAL A 10 1.73 14.73 -1.08
CA VAL A 10 1.75 14.10 0.23
C VAL A 10 2.49 12.77 0.16
N ILE A 11 3.56 12.64 0.94
CA ILE A 11 4.31 11.39 1.10
C ILE A 11 3.91 10.73 2.41
N LEU A 12 3.37 9.51 2.34
CA LEU A 12 2.99 8.71 3.49
C LEU A 12 4.02 7.60 3.71
N VAL A 13 4.60 7.52 4.90
CA VAL A 13 5.55 6.47 5.28
C VAL A 13 5.02 5.69 6.47
N ARG A 14 4.93 4.37 6.32
CA ARG A 14 4.66 3.48 7.47
C ARG A 14 5.92 3.36 8.33
N HIS A 15 5.78 3.34 9.65
CA HIS A 15 6.92 3.08 10.54
C HIS A 15 7.75 1.83 10.16
N GLY A 16 9.05 1.88 10.47
CA GLY A 16 9.97 0.75 10.31
C GLY A 16 9.53 -0.47 11.14
N GLN A 17 10.17 -1.62 10.95
CA GLN A 17 9.85 -2.83 11.72
C GLN A 17 9.97 -2.56 13.24
N SER A 18 8.92 -2.85 13.99
CA SER A 18 8.94 -2.84 15.46
C SER A 18 9.16 -4.23 16.05
N THR A 19 9.48 -4.29 17.35
CA THR A 19 9.57 -5.55 18.11
C THR A 19 8.31 -6.40 17.98
N TYR A 20 7.12 -5.79 18.04
CA TYR A 20 5.86 -6.51 17.84
C TYR A 20 5.63 -6.95 16.39
N ASN A 21 6.18 -6.26 15.39
CA ASN A 21 6.14 -6.79 14.01
C ASN A 21 6.99 -8.06 13.88
N GLU A 22 8.20 -8.05 14.43
CA GLU A 22 9.09 -9.21 14.44
C GLU A 22 8.47 -10.40 15.19
N GLN A 23 7.87 -10.12 16.34
CA GLN A 23 7.18 -11.11 17.17
C GLN A 23 5.77 -11.50 16.67
N LYS A 24 5.30 -10.91 15.56
CA LYS A 24 3.95 -11.15 14.99
C LYS A 24 2.82 -10.91 16.02
N ARG A 25 2.89 -9.80 16.74
CA ARG A 25 1.88 -9.35 17.72
C ARG A 25 1.06 -8.18 17.17
N TYR A 26 -0.19 -8.09 17.58
CA TYR A 26 -1.00 -6.90 17.34
C TYR A 26 -0.49 -5.75 18.22
N GLN A 27 -0.29 -4.59 17.62
CA GLN A 27 0.18 -3.38 18.31
C GLN A 27 -1.00 -2.50 18.70
N GLY A 28 -1.85 -2.19 17.73
CA GLY A 28 -2.89 -1.19 17.90
C GLY A 28 -2.31 0.16 18.36
N CYS A 29 -3.03 0.80 19.27
CA CYS A 29 -2.66 2.07 19.88
C CYS A 29 -1.66 1.94 21.04
N CYS A 30 -1.26 0.73 21.45
CA CYS A 30 -0.26 0.60 22.51
C CYS A 30 1.10 1.15 22.05
N ASP A 31 1.85 1.68 23.01
CA ASP A 31 3.18 2.27 22.79
C ASP A 31 4.31 1.45 23.42
N GLU A 32 4.07 0.16 23.64
CA GLU A 32 5.04 -0.76 24.26
C GLU A 32 6.13 -1.22 23.30
N SER A 33 5.88 -1.18 21.98
CA SER A 33 6.82 -1.65 20.97
C SER A 33 7.75 -0.53 20.48
N VAL A 34 9.04 -0.83 20.39
CA VAL A 34 10.07 0.06 19.81
C VAL A 34 10.52 -0.44 18.44
N LEU A 35 11.27 0.37 17.69
CA LEU A 35 11.88 -0.10 16.44
C LEU A 35 12.96 -1.16 16.72
N THR A 36 13.03 -2.19 15.87
CA THR A 36 14.18 -3.09 15.84
C THR A 36 15.37 -2.40 15.15
N GLN A 37 16.57 -2.98 15.23
CA GLN A 37 17.72 -2.49 14.45
C GLN A 37 17.42 -2.48 12.95
N LYS A 38 16.73 -3.53 12.47
CA LYS A 38 16.23 -3.58 11.11
C LYS A 38 15.24 -2.45 10.82
N GLY A 39 14.33 -2.14 11.74
CA GLY A 39 13.39 -1.03 11.59
C GLY A 39 14.06 0.34 11.48
N LYS A 40 15.13 0.57 12.26
CA LYS A 40 15.95 1.78 12.16
C LYS A 40 16.67 1.87 10.83
N GLN A 41 17.32 0.78 10.40
CA GLN A 41 17.97 0.72 9.09
C GLN A 41 16.99 0.97 7.94
N GLN A 42 15.78 0.40 8.01
CA GLN A 42 14.73 0.67 7.02
C GLN A 42 14.35 2.16 6.98
N ALA A 43 14.17 2.80 8.13
CA ALA A 43 13.86 4.22 8.21
C ALA A 43 15.01 5.10 7.68
N PHE A 44 16.25 4.72 7.95
CA PHE A 44 17.45 5.37 7.41
C PHE A 44 17.50 5.28 5.87
N GLU A 45 17.29 4.09 5.30
CA GLU A 45 17.20 3.88 3.84
C GLU A 45 16.04 4.67 3.21
N THR A 46 14.89 4.76 3.89
CA THR A 46 13.79 5.64 3.49
C THR A 46 14.23 7.11 3.46
N GLY A 47 15.01 7.56 4.44
CA GLY A 47 15.58 8.91 4.45
C GLY A 47 16.51 9.19 3.28
N ILE A 48 17.36 8.23 2.91
CA ILE A 48 18.22 8.33 1.71
C ILE A 48 17.38 8.47 0.45
N ALA A 49 16.35 7.62 0.30
CA ALA A 49 15.47 7.65 -0.87
C ALA A 49 14.72 8.98 -1.01
N LEU A 50 14.41 9.63 0.11
CA LEU A 50 13.68 10.91 0.16
C LEU A 50 14.61 12.13 0.22
N ASN A 51 15.93 11.97 0.21
CA ASN A 51 16.89 13.06 0.46
C ASN A 51 16.85 14.19 -0.59
N LYS A 52 16.34 13.91 -1.80
CA LYS A 52 16.18 14.90 -2.87
C LYS A 52 14.83 15.64 -2.86
N ILE A 53 13.98 15.36 -1.88
CA ILE A 53 12.65 15.96 -1.76
C ILE A 53 12.66 16.95 -0.61
N ASN A 54 12.35 18.21 -0.89
CA ASN A 54 12.14 19.22 0.14
C ASN A 54 10.74 19.08 0.70
N PHE A 55 10.63 19.02 2.02
CA PHE A 55 9.37 19.01 2.74
C PHE A 55 9.09 20.39 3.32
N ASP A 56 7.84 20.81 3.26
CA ASP A 56 7.36 22.03 3.90
C ASP A 56 6.90 21.76 5.34
N ALA A 57 6.44 20.54 5.62
CA ALA A 57 6.03 20.11 6.96
C ALA A 57 6.10 18.59 7.12
N ILE A 58 6.24 18.15 8.37
CA ILE A 58 6.28 16.73 8.75
C ILE A 58 5.28 16.47 9.86
N TYR A 59 4.30 15.61 9.58
CA TYR A 59 3.31 15.16 10.57
C TYR A 59 3.59 13.72 11.00
N VAL A 60 3.48 13.46 12.29
CA VAL A 60 3.85 12.15 12.85
C VAL A 60 2.80 11.70 13.85
N SER A 61 2.49 10.42 13.83
CA SER A 61 1.72 9.82 14.92
C SER A 61 2.46 9.93 16.24
N PRO A 62 1.78 10.21 17.37
CA PRO A 62 2.45 10.38 18.66
C PRO A 62 3.06 9.10 19.23
N LEU A 63 2.90 7.93 18.60
CA LEU A 63 3.49 6.68 19.09
C LEU A 63 5.01 6.64 18.83
N GLN A 64 5.76 6.05 19.75
CA GLN A 64 7.23 6.03 19.76
C GLN A 64 7.81 5.47 18.46
N ARG A 65 7.31 4.34 17.96
CA ARG A 65 7.80 3.70 16.72
C ARG A 65 7.72 4.61 15.48
N THR A 66 6.70 5.46 15.39
CA THR A 66 6.55 6.44 14.30
C THR A 66 7.46 7.64 14.50
N GLN A 67 7.60 8.11 15.75
CA GLN A 67 8.54 9.19 16.06
C GLN A 67 10.00 8.79 15.80
N GLU A 68 10.41 7.60 16.23
CA GLU A 68 11.73 7.05 15.94
C GLU A 68 11.97 6.94 14.43
N THR A 69 11.00 6.41 13.67
CA THR A 69 11.10 6.32 12.20
C THR A 69 11.32 7.72 11.59
N ALA A 70 10.56 8.73 12.01
CA ALA A 70 10.70 10.08 11.49
C ALA A 70 12.07 10.70 11.81
N ARG A 71 12.63 10.44 13.00
CA ARG A 71 13.97 10.90 13.38
C ARG A 71 15.07 10.27 12.52
N GLU A 72 15.01 8.95 12.30
CA GLU A 72 15.96 8.23 11.44
C GLU A 72 15.91 8.73 9.99
N ILE A 73 14.70 8.99 9.46
CA ILE A 73 14.53 9.60 8.12
C ILE A 73 15.21 10.97 8.05
N LEU A 74 14.97 11.82 9.05
CA LEU A 74 15.51 13.19 9.08
C LEU A 74 17.01 13.25 9.29
N GLN A 75 17.60 12.26 9.99
CA GLN A 75 19.03 12.23 10.25
C GLN A 75 19.85 12.27 8.96
N VAL A 76 19.43 11.54 7.93
CA VAL A 76 20.12 11.46 6.63
C VAL A 76 19.55 12.40 5.56
N ASN A 77 18.35 12.94 5.79
CA ASN A 77 17.71 13.85 4.85
C ASN A 77 18.19 15.30 5.09
N GLN A 78 19.36 15.62 4.55
CA GLN A 78 20.08 16.87 4.80
C GLN A 78 19.27 18.12 4.46
N CYS A 79 18.42 18.05 3.43
CA CYS A 79 17.58 19.16 3.01
C CYS A 79 16.51 19.54 4.05
N ASN A 80 16.17 18.62 4.96
CA ASN A 80 15.03 18.73 5.86
C ASN A 80 15.37 18.62 7.35
N GLN A 81 16.65 18.54 7.71
CA GLN A 81 17.11 18.30 9.10
C GLN A 81 16.59 19.32 10.14
N LYS A 82 16.21 20.53 9.71
CA LYS A 82 15.73 21.61 10.60
C LYS A 82 14.21 21.59 10.83
N LEU A 83 13.47 20.72 10.14
CA LEU A 83 12.01 20.67 10.28
C LEU A 83 11.61 20.04 11.61
N LYS A 84 10.58 20.61 12.23
CA LYS A 84 9.99 20.08 13.47
C LYS A 84 8.98 18.98 13.14
N LEU A 85 8.89 17.99 14.01
CA LEU A 85 7.86 16.97 13.94
C LEU A 85 6.56 17.51 14.56
N HIS A 86 5.49 17.56 13.77
CA HIS A 86 4.16 17.92 14.24
C HIS A 86 3.41 16.65 14.63
N LEU A 87 3.28 16.41 15.94
CA LEU A 87 2.52 15.25 16.43
C LEU A 87 1.02 15.47 16.24
N ASN A 88 0.32 14.51 15.62
CA ASN A 88 -1.13 14.59 15.43
C ASN A 88 -1.81 13.27 15.85
N SER A 89 -2.78 13.36 16.76
CA SER A 89 -3.48 12.20 17.35
C SER A 89 -4.38 11.47 16.35
N ASN A 90 -4.84 12.13 15.28
CA ASN A 90 -5.58 11.51 14.19
C ASN A 90 -4.72 10.50 13.40
N LEU A 91 -3.39 10.55 13.56
CA LEU A 91 -2.45 9.63 12.94
C LEU A 91 -2.14 8.37 13.77
N LYS A 92 -2.80 8.15 14.93
CA LYS A 92 -2.65 6.90 15.72
C LYS A 92 -3.16 5.68 14.95
N GLU A 93 -2.57 4.51 15.23
CA GLU A 93 -2.95 3.22 14.62
C GLU A 93 -4.39 2.84 14.98
N VAL A 94 -4.94 1.84 14.28
CA VAL A 94 -6.22 1.23 14.65
C VAL A 94 -6.20 0.82 16.13
N ASP A 95 -7.25 1.14 16.87
CA ASP A 95 -7.39 0.71 18.26
C ASP A 95 -8.02 -0.69 18.32
N LEU A 96 -7.33 -1.64 18.93
CA LEU A 96 -7.75 -3.04 19.02
C LEU A 96 -7.51 -3.61 20.43
N PRO A 97 -8.06 -3.02 21.51
CA PRO A 97 -7.64 -3.25 22.89
C PRO A 97 -7.48 -4.72 23.30
N PRO A 98 -8.47 -5.62 23.11
CA PRO A 98 -8.34 -7.01 23.53
C PRO A 98 -7.33 -7.81 22.70
N TRP A 99 -6.86 -7.29 21.56
CA TRP A 99 -5.86 -7.95 20.72
C TRP A 99 -4.45 -7.43 20.97
N GLN A 100 -4.27 -6.24 21.57
CA GLN A 100 -2.94 -5.64 21.72
C GLN A 100 -2.00 -6.54 22.52
N GLY A 101 -0.78 -6.70 22.04
CA GLY A 101 0.20 -7.61 22.61
C GLY A 101 -0.02 -9.08 22.28
N LEU A 102 -1.20 -9.51 21.82
CA LEU A 102 -1.45 -10.91 21.48
C LEU A 102 -0.81 -11.29 20.14
N HIS A 103 -0.33 -12.52 20.05
CA HIS A 103 0.24 -13.08 18.82
C HIS A 103 -0.86 -13.31 17.77
N TYR A 104 -0.57 -13.07 16.48
CA TYR A 104 -1.54 -13.18 15.38
C TYR A 104 -2.22 -14.55 15.32
N LYS A 105 -1.48 -15.62 15.58
CA LYS A 105 -2.02 -16.99 15.62
C LYS A 105 -3.07 -17.14 16.73
N TYR A 106 -2.77 -16.65 17.92
CA TYR A 106 -3.67 -16.74 19.07
C TYR A 106 -4.97 -15.96 18.80
N VAL A 107 -4.88 -14.75 18.26
CA VAL A 107 -6.08 -13.97 17.90
C VAL A 107 -6.96 -14.69 16.89
N ARG A 108 -6.36 -15.31 15.85
CA ARG A 108 -7.11 -16.08 14.86
C ARG A 108 -7.82 -17.31 15.42
N GLU A 109 -7.25 -17.92 16.45
CA GLU A 109 -7.76 -19.15 17.04
C GLU A 109 -8.82 -18.85 18.11
N GLU A 110 -8.53 -17.91 19.01
CA GLU A 110 -9.39 -17.62 20.17
C GLU A 110 -10.48 -16.58 19.89
N PHE A 111 -10.30 -15.73 18.87
CA PHE A 111 -11.27 -14.72 18.43
C PHE A 111 -11.67 -14.97 16.98
N ALA A 112 -11.92 -16.24 16.62
CA ALA A 112 -12.06 -16.67 15.23
C ALA A 112 -13.19 -15.93 14.48
N GLU A 113 -14.33 -15.69 15.13
CA GLU A 113 -15.47 -15.01 14.51
C GLU A 113 -15.20 -13.51 14.33
N GLU A 114 -14.68 -12.85 15.36
CA GLU A 114 -14.26 -11.45 15.32
C GLU A 114 -13.17 -11.23 14.28
N TYR A 115 -12.19 -12.15 14.20
CA TYR A 115 -11.13 -12.13 13.21
C TYR A 115 -11.68 -12.30 11.80
N ARG A 116 -12.63 -13.21 11.58
CA ARG A 116 -13.31 -13.40 10.29
C ARG A 116 -14.00 -12.11 9.84
N ILE A 117 -14.76 -11.45 10.72
CA ILE A 117 -15.40 -10.17 10.40
C ILE A 117 -14.34 -9.09 10.12
N TRP A 118 -13.27 -9.00 10.92
CA TRP A 118 -12.17 -8.07 10.68
C TRP A 118 -11.54 -8.25 9.30
N GLU A 119 -11.32 -9.50 8.88
CA GLU A 119 -10.65 -9.83 7.63
C GLU A 119 -11.56 -9.65 6.40
N GLU A 120 -12.81 -10.10 6.47
CA GLU A 120 -13.75 -10.15 5.33
C GLU A 120 -14.64 -8.90 5.23
N SER A 121 -15.12 -8.41 6.38
CA SER A 121 -16.06 -7.29 6.51
C SER A 121 -15.57 -6.24 7.52
N PRO A 122 -14.38 -5.63 7.33
CA PRO A 122 -13.76 -4.73 8.31
C PRO A 122 -14.62 -3.53 8.73
N HIS A 123 -15.54 -3.08 7.87
CA HIS A 123 -16.51 -2.01 8.14
C HIS A 123 -17.64 -2.39 9.12
N GLU A 124 -17.94 -3.68 9.24
CA GLU A 124 -18.92 -4.24 10.18
C GLU A 124 -18.26 -4.63 11.50
N PHE A 125 -16.93 -4.85 11.49
CA PHE A 125 -16.17 -5.25 12.66
C PHE A 125 -16.39 -4.32 13.85
N THR A 126 -16.78 -4.93 14.96
CA THR A 126 -16.91 -4.26 16.24
C THR A 126 -16.05 -4.92 17.28
N ILE A 127 -15.44 -4.13 18.15
CA ILE A 127 -14.65 -4.62 19.27
C ILE A 127 -15.14 -3.98 20.56
N GLU A 128 -15.23 -4.78 21.61
CA GLU A 128 -15.60 -4.33 22.94
C GLU A 128 -14.33 -4.04 23.75
N ASN A 129 -14.28 -2.86 24.36
CA ASN A 129 -13.30 -2.53 25.37
C ASN A 129 -13.97 -2.52 26.75
N ILE A 130 -13.28 -3.08 27.74
CA ILE A 130 -13.71 -3.09 29.14
C ILE A 130 -12.69 -2.29 29.92
N ASP A 131 -13.04 -1.04 30.22
CA ASP A 131 -12.22 -0.18 31.07
C ASP A 131 -12.72 -0.29 32.52
N SER A 132 -11.79 -0.35 33.47
CA SER A 132 -12.08 -0.25 34.90
C SER A 132 -11.47 1.02 35.45
N ASN A 133 -12.29 1.91 35.99
CA ASN A 133 -11.81 3.08 36.74
C ASN A 133 -11.68 2.78 38.26
N GLY A 134 -11.60 1.49 38.63
CA GLY A 134 -11.50 1.03 40.02
C GLY A 134 -12.84 0.99 40.78
N GLN A 135 -13.93 1.57 40.24
CA GLN A 135 -15.25 1.57 40.87
C GLN A 135 -16.37 1.06 39.95
N THR A 136 -16.20 1.11 38.63
CA THR A 136 -17.19 0.65 37.66
C THR A 136 -16.50 0.07 36.43
N LEU A 137 -17.06 -1.04 35.91
CA LEU A 137 -16.69 -1.58 34.61
C LEU A 137 -17.46 -0.82 33.53
N ILE A 138 -16.74 -0.09 32.67
CA ILE A 138 -17.32 0.61 31.52
C ILE A 138 -17.07 -0.24 30.29
N ARG A 139 -18.16 -0.68 29.65
CA ARG A 139 -18.12 -1.45 28.40
C ARG A 139 -18.39 -0.52 27.23
N THR A 140 -17.42 -0.38 26.33
CA THR A 140 -17.56 0.44 25.12
C THR A 140 -17.40 -0.42 23.89
N LYS A 141 -18.41 -0.41 23.01
CA LYS A 141 -18.35 -1.10 21.72
C LYS A 141 -17.99 -0.08 20.63
N THR A 142 -16.92 -0.35 19.88
CA THR A 142 -16.42 0.56 18.84
C THR A 142 -16.40 -0.14 17.47
N LYS A 143 -16.34 0.66 16.40
CA LYS A 143 -16.09 0.21 15.02
C LYS A 143 -14.74 0.75 14.54
N PRO A 144 -13.62 0.03 14.77
CA PRO A 144 -12.28 0.58 14.64
C PRO A 144 -11.95 1.14 13.25
N VAL A 145 -12.38 0.46 12.18
CA VAL A 145 -12.11 0.91 10.81
C VAL A 145 -12.88 2.19 10.48
N LEU A 146 -14.17 2.28 10.84
CA LEU A 146 -14.94 3.50 10.62
C LEU A 146 -14.36 4.69 11.40
N GLN A 147 -13.91 4.46 12.63
CA GLN A 147 -13.24 5.49 13.43
C GLN A 147 -11.92 5.96 12.79
N LEU A 148 -11.13 5.06 12.19
CA LEU A 148 -9.92 5.44 11.46
C LEU A 148 -10.23 6.32 10.24
N TYR A 149 -11.26 5.97 9.47
CA TYR A 149 -11.69 6.78 8.32
C TYR A 149 -12.13 8.18 8.75
N GLU A 150 -12.85 8.28 9.85
CA GLU A 150 -13.27 9.56 10.41
C GLU A 150 -12.07 10.41 10.86
N LYS A 151 -11.11 9.81 11.56
CA LYS A 151 -9.85 10.48 11.93
C LYS A 151 -9.06 10.94 10.70
N ALA A 152 -8.99 10.11 9.66
CA ALA A 152 -8.34 10.44 8.40
C ALA A 152 -8.99 11.65 7.70
N ARG A 153 -10.33 11.69 7.62
CA ARG A 153 -11.06 12.85 7.06
C ARG A 153 -10.77 14.13 7.82
N ARG A 154 -10.84 14.09 9.15
CA ARG A 154 -10.51 15.25 10.00
C ARG A 154 -9.08 15.72 9.78
N PHE A 155 -8.13 14.80 9.72
CA PHE A 155 -6.74 15.12 9.44
C PHE A 155 -6.58 15.83 8.08
N TRP A 156 -7.22 15.33 7.02
CA TRP A 156 -7.16 15.98 5.71
C TRP A 156 -7.80 17.37 5.70
N GLN A 157 -8.97 17.53 6.33
CA GLN A 157 -9.66 18.81 6.47
C GLN A 157 -8.83 19.84 7.24
N GLU A 158 -8.07 19.41 8.25
CA GLU A 158 -7.20 20.27 9.06
C GLU A 158 -5.93 20.67 8.29
N ILE A 159 -5.27 19.72 7.62
CA ILE A 159 -3.90 19.90 7.15
C ILE A 159 -3.82 20.44 5.71
N LEU A 160 -4.70 20.00 4.80
CA LEU A 160 -4.58 20.38 3.39
C LEU A 160 -4.69 21.90 3.14
N PRO A 161 -5.60 22.66 3.80
CA PRO A 161 -5.67 24.11 3.62
C PRO A 161 -4.37 24.86 3.97
N LEU A 162 -3.53 24.29 4.84
CA LEU A 162 -2.27 24.91 5.29
C LEU A 162 -1.11 24.70 4.30
N HIS A 163 -1.28 23.78 3.34
CA HIS A 163 -0.20 23.25 2.50
C HIS A 163 -0.53 23.24 1.01
N GLN A 164 -1.36 24.17 0.54
CA GLN A 164 -1.61 24.35 -0.90
C GLN A 164 -0.30 24.55 -1.67
N GLY A 165 -0.09 23.76 -2.73
CA GLY A 165 1.12 23.83 -3.56
C GLY A 165 2.41 23.32 -2.89
N LYS A 166 2.32 22.74 -1.68
CA LYS A 166 3.47 22.30 -0.87
C LYS A 166 3.64 20.79 -0.88
N THR A 167 4.81 20.32 -0.46
CA THR A 167 5.09 18.89 -0.25
C THR A 167 5.20 18.57 1.24
N ILE A 168 4.40 17.64 1.74
CA ILE A 168 4.43 17.23 3.15
C ILE A 168 4.76 15.75 3.32
N LEU A 169 5.45 15.43 4.41
CA LEU A 169 5.73 14.07 4.85
C LEU A 169 4.82 13.71 6.02
N ILE A 170 4.26 12.49 6.00
CA ILE A 170 3.46 11.96 7.08
C ILE A 170 4.01 10.59 7.47
N VAL A 171 4.38 10.41 8.73
CA VAL A 171 4.86 9.13 9.27
C VAL A 171 3.81 8.54 10.21
N SER A 172 3.24 7.40 9.82
CA SER A 172 2.11 6.79 10.53
C SER A 172 2.19 5.25 10.46
N HIS A 173 1.04 4.57 10.55
CA HIS A 173 0.93 3.13 10.73
C HIS A 173 0.22 2.46 9.57
N GLY A 174 0.25 1.13 9.52
CA GLY A 174 -0.28 0.40 8.38
C GLY A 174 -1.79 0.52 8.25
N GLY A 175 -2.52 0.46 9.37
CA GLY A 175 -3.96 0.65 9.36
C GLY A 175 -4.35 2.09 9.07
N THR A 176 -3.74 3.04 9.77
CA THR A 176 -4.00 4.47 9.55
C THR A 176 -3.71 4.91 8.11
N ILE A 177 -2.61 4.46 7.49
CA ILE A 177 -2.29 4.84 6.10
C ILE A 177 -3.34 4.32 5.11
N ARG A 178 -3.89 3.11 5.32
CA ARG A 178 -5.01 2.62 4.49
C ARG A 178 -6.22 3.54 4.60
N ALA A 179 -6.57 3.98 5.81
CA ALA A 179 -7.66 4.91 6.02
C ALA A 179 -7.39 6.31 5.45
N LEU A 180 -6.15 6.82 5.57
CA LEU A 180 -5.72 8.07 4.97
C LEU A 180 -5.84 8.04 3.45
N ILE A 181 -5.35 6.98 2.80
CA ILE A 181 -5.49 6.78 1.36
C ILE A 181 -6.97 6.67 1.00
N GLY A 182 -7.72 5.79 1.67
CA GLY A 182 -9.12 5.55 1.30
C GLY A 182 -10.04 6.75 1.52
N ALA A 183 -9.84 7.52 2.58
CA ALA A 183 -10.57 8.76 2.81
C ALA A 183 -10.26 9.84 1.76
N ALA A 184 -9.06 9.83 1.17
CA ALA A 184 -8.66 10.78 0.13
C ALA A 184 -9.04 10.33 -1.29
N THR A 185 -9.26 9.03 -1.53
CA THR A 185 -9.40 8.48 -2.90
C THR A 185 -10.75 7.80 -3.15
N GLY A 186 -11.60 7.69 -2.13
CA GLY A 186 -12.91 7.06 -2.22
C GLY A 186 -12.91 5.54 -1.99
N ILE A 187 -11.78 4.93 -1.59
CA ILE A 187 -11.76 3.50 -1.20
C ILE A 187 -12.58 3.33 0.07
N GLN A 188 -13.72 2.65 -0.05
CA GLN A 188 -14.67 2.48 1.04
C GLN A 188 -14.11 1.60 2.18
N PRO A 189 -14.56 1.78 3.43
CA PRO A 189 -14.12 0.99 4.59
C PRO A 189 -14.22 -0.53 4.41
N GLN A 190 -15.17 -1.02 3.61
CA GLN A 190 -15.32 -2.44 3.28
C GLN A 190 -14.13 -3.03 2.48
N ASN A 191 -13.33 -2.16 1.86
CA ASN A 191 -12.13 -2.50 1.11
C ASN A 191 -10.85 -2.08 1.84
N TYR A 192 -10.92 -1.80 3.14
CA TYR A 192 -9.78 -1.38 3.96
C TYR A 192 -8.53 -2.28 3.83
N HIS A 193 -8.71 -3.59 3.63
CA HIS A 193 -7.63 -4.55 3.46
C HIS A 193 -7.13 -4.72 2.02
N SER A 194 -7.70 -4.02 1.03
CA SER A 194 -7.35 -4.14 -0.39
C SER A 194 -5.95 -3.57 -0.71
N ILE A 195 -5.34 -2.79 0.19
CA ILE A 195 -4.01 -2.22 0.00
C ILE A 195 -3.03 -2.76 1.05
N GLN A 196 -1.88 -3.26 0.59
CA GLN A 196 -0.78 -3.65 1.45
C GLN A 196 0.02 -2.42 1.91
N GLN A 197 0.48 -2.45 3.16
CA GLN A 197 1.41 -1.44 3.72
C GLN A 197 2.59 -2.14 4.39
N SER A 198 3.75 -2.17 3.74
CA SER A 198 5.02 -2.73 4.24
C SER A 198 5.66 -1.77 5.24
N ASN A 199 6.50 -2.29 6.16
CA ASN A 199 7.25 -1.42 7.06
C ASN A 199 8.18 -0.53 6.24
N SER A 200 8.26 0.77 6.57
CA SER A 200 8.94 1.77 5.75
C SER A 200 8.44 1.87 4.30
N GLY A 201 7.25 1.35 4.00
CA GLY A 201 6.62 1.50 2.70
C GLY A 201 6.26 2.97 2.45
N ILE A 202 6.64 3.49 1.27
CA ILE A 202 6.35 4.86 0.85
C ILE A 202 5.12 4.86 -0.06
N ASN A 203 4.19 5.79 0.17
CA ASN A 203 3.07 6.06 -0.70
C ASN A 203 3.10 7.55 -1.08
N VAL A 204 2.57 7.88 -2.25
CA VAL A 204 2.51 9.26 -2.74
C VAL A 204 1.10 9.57 -3.23
N LEU A 205 0.52 10.61 -2.65
CA LEU A 205 -0.78 11.16 -3.00
C LEU A 205 -0.64 12.60 -3.48
N ASN A 206 -1.48 12.97 -4.42
CA ASN A 206 -1.42 14.22 -5.15
C ASN A 206 -2.81 14.87 -5.09
N PHE A 207 -2.96 15.90 -4.26
CA PHE A 207 -4.23 16.61 -4.04
C PHE A 207 -4.31 17.84 -4.93
N GLU A 208 -5.39 17.99 -5.68
CA GLU A 208 -5.62 19.20 -6.46
C GLU A 208 -5.95 20.39 -5.54
N SER A 209 -5.39 21.56 -5.85
CA SER A 209 -5.68 22.78 -5.10
C SER A 209 -7.10 23.25 -5.39
N ASN A 210 -7.77 23.79 -4.36
CA ASN A 210 -9.12 24.37 -4.44
C ASN A 210 -10.29 23.40 -4.72
N SER A 211 -10.11 22.10 -4.50
CA SER A 211 -11.26 21.18 -4.43
C SER A 211 -12.06 21.41 -3.16
N SER A 212 -13.40 21.39 -3.26
CA SER A 212 -14.31 21.50 -2.10
C SER A 212 -14.23 20.29 -1.17
N GLU A 213 -13.81 19.13 -1.70
CA GLU A 213 -13.53 17.93 -0.92
C GLU A 213 -12.09 17.47 -1.13
N PRO A 214 -11.40 16.96 -0.09
CA PRO A 214 -10.01 16.55 -0.18
C PRO A 214 -9.86 15.25 -0.97
N PHE A 215 -9.82 15.39 -2.29
CA PHE A 215 -9.67 14.27 -3.21
C PHE A 215 -8.23 14.19 -3.75
N ALA A 216 -7.65 12.99 -3.72
CA ALA A 216 -6.29 12.73 -4.16
C ALA A 216 -6.23 11.79 -5.35
N LYS A 217 -5.29 12.07 -6.24
CA LYS A 217 -4.77 11.10 -7.19
C LYS A 217 -3.62 10.32 -6.53
N ILE A 218 -3.58 9.01 -6.78
CA ILE A 218 -2.54 8.12 -6.26
C ILE A 218 -1.40 8.06 -7.28
N GLU A 219 -0.21 8.50 -6.89
CA GLU A 219 1.00 8.40 -7.71
C GLU A 219 1.75 7.09 -7.45
N ALA A 220 1.82 6.66 -6.18
CA ALA A 220 2.52 5.44 -5.81
C ALA A 220 1.93 4.82 -4.54
N ILE A 221 1.92 3.50 -4.49
CA ILE A 221 1.50 2.73 -3.31
C ILE A 221 2.63 1.79 -2.90
N ASN A 222 2.92 1.78 -1.60
CA ASN A 222 3.76 0.82 -0.92
C ASN A 222 5.10 0.50 -1.60
N GLN A 223 5.84 1.54 -1.97
CA GLN A 223 7.18 1.42 -2.54
C GLN A 223 8.16 0.89 -1.49
N THR A 224 8.92 -0.14 -1.84
CA THR A 224 9.90 -0.82 -0.96
C THR A 224 11.25 -1.07 -1.65
N GLN A 225 11.43 -0.57 -2.87
CA GLN A 225 12.64 -0.79 -3.69
C GLN A 225 13.88 -0.19 -3.04
N HIS A 226 13.70 0.92 -2.31
CA HIS A 226 14.76 1.56 -1.52
C HIS A 226 15.28 0.68 -0.38
N LEU A 227 14.54 -0.36 0.00
CA LEU A 227 14.93 -1.36 1.01
C LEU A 227 15.56 -2.61 0.37
N GLY A 228 15.85 -2.57 -0.93
CA GLY A 228 16.32 -3.73 -1.71
C GLY A 228 15.22 -4.76 -2.03
N GLU A 229 13.95 -4.47 -1.72
CA GLU A 229 12.83 -5.37 -2.05
C GLU A 229 12.29 -5.06 -3.45
N ILE A 230 12.62 -5.91 -4.44
CA ILE A 230 12.08 -5.78 -5.81
C ILE A 230 10.55 -5.89 -5.78
N LEU A 231 10.02 -6.95 -5.14
CA LEU A 231 8.60 -7.16 -4.91
C LEU A 231 8.30 -7.11 -3.41
N PRO A 232 7.18 -6.51 -2.97
CA PRO A 232 6.79 -6.51 -1.56
C PRO A 232 6.71 -7.93 -0.98
N LYS A 233 7.03 -8.11 0.30
CA LYS A 233 6.82 -9.40 0.97
C LYS A 233 5.35 -9.84 0.96
N LEU A 234 5.10 -11.13 0.78
CA LEU A 234 3.77 -11.73 0.95
C LEU A 234 3.37 -11.71 2.43
N LYS A 235 2.23 -11.07 2.75
CA LYS A 235 1.70 -10.98 4.12
C LYS A 235 0.54 -11.95 4.40
N ASN A 236 -0.27 -12.26 3.39
CA ASN A 236 -1.54 -12.99 3.54
C ASN A 236 -1.41 -14.44 3.04
N GLY A 237 -0.42 -15.17 3.55
CA GLY A 237 -0.07 -16.51 3.09
C GLY A 237 1.00 -16.52 1.98
N LYS A 238 1.54 -17.71 1.72
CA LYS A 238 2.60 -17.96 0.72
C LYS A 238 2.08 -18.63 -0.56
N TYR A 239 0.77 -18.75 -0.71
CA TYR A 239 0.11 -19.49 -1.78
C TYR A 239 -0.95 -18.62 -2.44
N GLY A 240 -1.10 -18.77 -3.76
CA GLY A 240 -2.04 -17.99 -4.55
C GLY A 240 -1.42 -17.51 -5.85
N LEU A 241 -2.05 -16.50 -6.45
CA LEU A 241 -1.60 -15.91 -7.70
C LEU A 241 -1.09 -14.49 -7.46
N ARG A 242 0.08 -14.16 -8.01
CA ARG A 242 0.67 -12.83 -7.97
C ARG A 242 0.85 -12.31 -9.38
N LEU A 243 0.20 -11.19 -9.69
CA LEU A 243 0.29 -10.55 -11.00
C LEU A 243 1.15 -9.31 -10.94
N LEU A 244 2.14 -9.25 -11.82
CA LEU A 244 2.90 -8.05 -12.15
C LEU A 244 2.22 -7.42 -13.36
N LEU A 245 1.68 -6.22 -13.19
CA LEU A 245 0.97 -5.48 -14.21
C LEU A 245 1.89 -4.40 -14.75
N LEU A 246 2.31 -4.54 -16.01
CA LEU A 246 3.21 -3.63 -16.71
C LEU A 246 2.41 -2.81 -17.74
N PRO A 247 2.07 -1.54 -17.44
CA PRO A 247 1.48 -0.64 -18.39
C PRO A 247 2.50 -0.27 -19.46
N ILE A 248 2.08 -0.38 -20.72
CA ILE A 248 2.82 0.10 -21.87
C ILE A 248 2.08 1.27 -22.55
N PRO A 249 2.81 2.19 -23.18
CA PRO A 249 2.19 3.23 -23.99
C PRO A 249 1.57 2.62 -25.25
N SER A 250 0.47 3.21 -25.71
CA SER A 250 -0.13 2.88 -27.00
C SER A 250 0.80 3.23 -28.17
N ASP A 251 1.66 4.23 -27.97
CA ASP A 251 2.57 4.79 -28.97
C ASP A 251 4.02 4.29 -28.76
N GLU A 252 5.04 5.14 -28.88
CA GLU A 252 6.44 4.72 -28.88
C GLU A 252 6.94 4.13 -27.54
N ILE A 253 7.73 3.05 -27.61
CA ILE A 253 8.39 2.43 -26.45
C ILE A 253 9.54 3.32 -25.96
N LYS A 254 9.35 3.93 -24.79
CA LYS A 254 10.36 4.78 -24.12
C LYS A 254 11.55 3.97 -23.59
N ALA A 255 12.69 4.66 -23.40
CA ALA A 255 13.94 4.06 -22.92
C ALA A 255 13.82 3.37 -21.55
N ASP A 256 12.99 3.89 -20.64
CA ASP A 256 12.82 3.30 -19.30
C ASP A 256 12.13 1.93 -19.33
N ILE A 257 11.24 1.68 -20.31
CA ILE A 257 10.62 0.37 -20.51
C ILE A 257 11.68 -0.69 -20.87
N ARG A 258 12.77 -0.29 -21.54
CA ARG A 258 13.87 -1.19 -21.91
C ARG A 258 14.68 -1.68 -20.71
N LYS A 259 14.52 -1.06 -19.53
CA LYS A 259 15.18 -1.49 -18.27
C LYS A 259 14.38 -2.55 -17.50
N ILE A 260 13.12 -2.78 -17.87
CA ILE A 260 12.24 -3.75 -17.20
C ILE A 260 12.80 -5.18 -17.18
N PRO A 261 13.39 -5.72 -18.27
CA PRO A 261 14.05 -7.02 -18.22
C PRO A 261 15.07 -7.11 -17.07
N GLN A 262 15.95 -6.11 -16.93
CA GLN A 262 16.95 -6.07 -15.86
C GLN A 262 16.33 -6.03 -14.47
N LEU A 263 15.23 -5.28 -14.28
CA LEU A 263 14.49 -5.23 -13.02
C LEU A 263 13.90 -6.60 -12.66
N LEU A 264 13.47 -7.37 -13.65
CA LEU A 264 12.81 -8.67 -13.48
C LEU A 264 13.75 -9.87 -13.58
N ASN A 265 15.06 -9.69 -13.83
CA ASN A 265 16.02 -10.79 -13.96
C ASN A 265 16.03 -11.75 -12.76
N ASN A 266 15.75 -11.23 -11.55
CA ASN A 266 15.72 -12.02 -10.31
C ASN A 266 14.29 -12.32 -9.82
N VAL A 267 13.29 -12.12 -10.67
CA VAL A 267 11.89 -12.46 -10.40
C VAL A 267 11.53 -13.68 -11.23
N GLU A 268 11.25 -14.80 -10.56
CA GLU A 268 10.76 -16.00 -11.23
C GLU A 268 9.32 -15.77 -11.72
N LEU A 269 9.14 -15.86 -13.04
CA LEU A 269 7.83 -15.80 -13.70
C LEU A 269 7.44 -17.22 -14.15
N ASP A 270 6.20 -17.63 -13.87
CA ASP A 270 5.65 -18.89 -14.38
C ASP A 270 5.04 -18.70 -15.77
N PHE A 271 4.46 -17.53 -16.01
CA PHE A 271 3.79 -17.20 -17.25
C PHE A 271 3.79 -15.70 -17.55
N CYS A 272 3.65 -15.37 -18.82
CA CYS A 272 3.48 -14.01 -19.32
C CYS A 272 2.20 -13.94 -20.16
N ILE A 273 1.44 -12.86 -19.99
CA ILE A 273 0.25 -12.56 -20.77
C ILE A 273 0.46 -11.21 -21.45
N SER A 274 0.32 -11.19 -22.76
CA SER A 274 0.32 -9.95 -23.55
C SER A 274 -0.91 -9.90 -24.43
N ASN A 275 -1.44 -8.71 -24.65
CA ASN A 275 -2.49 -8.53 -25.65
C ASN A 275 -1.91 -8.56 -27.08
N SER A 276 -2.75 -8.30 -28.08
CA SER A 276 -2.35 -8.32 -29.50
C SER A 276 -1.51 -7.10 -29.95
N SER A 277 -1.27 -6.11 -29.08
CA SER A 277 -0.47 -4.93 -29.41
C SER A 277 0.97 -5.31 -29.75
N VAL A 278 1.51 -4.69 -30.81
CA VAL A 278 2.91 -4.89 -31.25
C VAL A 278 3.88 -4.53 -30.12
N ASN A 279 3.61 -3.44 -29.39
CA ASN A 279 4.44 -3.02 -28.27
C ASN A 279 4.40 -4.02 -27.13
N ALA A 280 3.21 -4.53 -26.78
CA ALA A 280 3.06 -5.52 -25.70
C ALA A 280 3.84 -6.79 -26.01
N ARG A 281 3.72 -7.28 -27.26
CA ARG A 281 4.47 -8.43 -27.75
C ARG A 281 5.98 -8.20 -27.72
N SER A 282 6.45 -7.07 -28.27
CA SER A 282 7.89 -6.76 -28.31
C SER A 282 8.52 -6.67 -26.92
N VAL A 283 7.85 -5.97 -25.98
CA VAL A 283 8.32 -5.87 -24.59
C VAL A 283 8.31 -7.24 -23.92
N THR A 284 7.25 -8.03 -24.12
CA THR A 284 7.13 -9.38 -23.57
C THR A 284 8.25 -10.27 -24.08
N GLU A 285 8.51 -10.31 -25.39
CA GLU A 285 9.62 -11.08 -25.98
C GLU A 285 10.99 -10.67 -25.42
N SER A 286 11.22 -9.37 -25.20
CA SER A 286 12.46 -8.90 -24.57
C SER A 286 12.61 -9.38 -23.13
N ILE A 287 11.52 -9.45 -22.37
CA ILE A 287 11.53 -9.97 -21.00
C ILE A 287 11.77 -11.48 -21.02
N LEU A 288 11.07 -12.23 -21.88
CA LEU A 288 11.23 -13.68 -22.02
C LEU A 288 12.68 -14.08 -22.32
N LYS A 289 13.38 -13.33 -23.17
CA LYS A 289 14.80 -13.56 -23.48
C LYS A 289 15.75 -13.37 -22.29
N SER A 290 15.34 -12.61 -21.27
CA SER A 290 16.12 -12.35 -20.06
C SER A 290 15.84 -13.33 -18.92
N GLN A 291 14.77 -14.10 -19.00
CA GLN A 291 14.37 -15.04 -17.96
C GLN A 291 15.19 -16.33 -18.03
N LEU A 292 15.65 -16.81 -16.88
CA LEU A 292 16.41 -18.06 -16.78
C LEU A 292 15.55 -19.28 -17.11
N ASN A 293 14.29 -19.27 -16.65
CA ASN A 293 13.28 -20.25 -17.01
C ASN A 293 12.44 -19.67 -18.15
N ALA A 294 12.01 -20.48 -19.11
CA ALA A 294 11.12 -20.03 -20.19
C ALA A 294 9.66 -20.06 -19.69
N PRO A 295 9.06 -18.93 -19.26
CA PRO A 295 7.69 -18.95 -18.77
C PRO A 295 6.71 -19.19 -19.93
N VAL A 296 5.53 -19.72 -19.61
CA VAL A 296 4.48 -19.92 -20.60
C VAL A 296 4.02 -18.55 -21.13
N ASN A 297 4.09 -18.33 -22.44
CA ASN A 297 3.64 -17.09 -23.07
C ASN A 297 2.24 -17.26 -23.68
N LEU A 298 1.28 -16.46 -23.22
CA LEU A 298 -0.11 -16.46 -23.68
C LEU A 298 -0.45 -15.14 -24.34
N GLN A 299 -0.99 -15.20 -25.56
CA GLN A 299 -1.54 -14.03 -26.25
C GLN A 299 -3.06 -14.01 -26.14
N VAL A 300 -3.61 -12.87 -25.73
CA VAL A 300 -5.06 -12.71 -25.56
C VAL A 300 -5.58 -11.61 -26.47
N SER A 301 -6.62 -11.94 -27.26
CA SER A 301 -7.26 -11.02 -28.20
C SER A 301 -8.46 -10.25 -27.62
N ARG A 302 -9.02 -10.71 -26.49
CA ARG A 302 -10.16 -10.04 -25.85
C ARG A 302 -9.72 -8.80 -25.08
N ASP A 303 -10.44 -7.70 -25.27
CA ASP A 303 -10.11 -6.42 -24.62
C ASP A 303 -10.36 -6.38 -23.11
N ASN A 304 -11.36 -7.11 -22.63
CA ASN A 304 -11.73 -7.17 -21.21
C ASN A 304 -11.16 -8.40 -20.47
N PHE A 305 -10.06 -8.98 -20.97
CA PHE A 305 -9.53 -10.22 -20.40
C PHE A 305 -9.14 -10.08 -18.92
N LEU A 306 -8.61 -8.93 -18.50
CA LEU A 306 -8.26 -8.68 -17.09
C LEU A 306 -9.49 -8.69 -16.19
N GLU A 307 -10.62 -8.12 -16.65
CA GLU A 307 -11.87 -8.11 -15.90
C GLU A 307 -12.46 -9.52 -15.80
N ILE A 308 -12.54 -10.23 -16.93
CA ILE A 308 -13.03 -11.62 -16.97
C ILE A 308 -12.15 -12.49 -16.07
N TRP A 309 -10.84 -12.31 -16.13
CA TRP A 309 -9.91 -13.11 -15.34
C TRP A 309 -10.01 -12.78 -13.86
N HIS A 310 -10.15 -11.50 -13.51
CA HIS A 310 -10.42 -11.09 -12.14
C HIS A 310 -11.71 -11.73 -11.61
N GLN A 311 -12.80 -11.74 -12.38
CA GLN A 311 -14.05 -12.40 -12.01
C GLN A 311 -13.88 -13.92 -11.89
N THR A 312 -13.16 -14.54 -12.83
CA THR A 312 -12.92 -15.99 -12.85
C THR A 312 -12.06 -16.44 -11.66
N ILE A 313 -10.96 -15.73 -11.34
CA ILE A 313 -10.10 -16.02 -10.19
C ILE A 313 -10.83 -15.78 -8.86
N SER A 314 -11.71 -14.78 -8.82
CA SER A 314 -12.53 -14.50 -7.63
C SER A 314 -13.56 -15.62 -7.40
N ASN A 315 -14.07 -16.25 -8.46
CA ASN A 315 -15.13 -17.26 -8.39
C ASN A 315 -14.65 -18.73 -8.41
N SER A 316 -13.36 -18.99 -8.58
CA SER A 316 -12.80 -20.35 -8.71
C SER A 316 -12.26 -20.90 -7.39
N SER A 317 -12.43 -22.21 -7.18
CA SER A 317 -11.77 -22.95 -6.10
C SER A 317 -10.27 -23.06 -6.40
N ARG A 318 -9.43 -22.42 -5.56
CA ARG A 318 -7.99 -22.26 -5.83
C ARG A 318 -7.21 -23.53 -5.51
N ASN A 319 -6.36 -23.96 -6.45
CA ASN A 319 -5.49 -25.12 -6.30
C ASN A 319 -4.39 -24.86 -5.23
N LYS A 320 -4.17 -25.81 -4.32
CA LYS A 320 -3.59 -25.54 -2.98
C LYS A 320 -2.07 -25.41 -2.86
N ASN A 321 -1.27 -25.66 -3.91
CA ASN A 321 0.10 -26.13 -3.65
C ASN A 321 1.27 -25.20 -4.01
N ALA A 322 1.08 -24.03 -4.63
CA ALA A 322 2.19 -23.09 -4.87
C ALA A 322 1.76 -21.63 -5.04
N LEU A 323 2.71 -20.71 -4.86
CA LEU A 323 2.60 -19.35 -5.38
C LEU A 323 2.85 -19.41 -6.89
N SER A 324 1.94 -18.88 -7.69
CA SER A 324 2.23 -18.60 -9.09
C SER A 324 2.42 -17.11 -9.32
N THR A 325 3.43 -16.73 -10.08
CA THR A 325 3.78 -15.35 -10.42
C THR A 325 3.67 -15.15 -11.92
N GLY A 326 2.73 -14.31 -12.35
CA GLY A 326 2.49 -13.98 -13.75
C GLY A 326 2.80 -12.53 -14.08
N LEU A 327 3.32 -12.27 -15.27
CA LEU A 327 3.46 -10.93 -15.83
C LEU A 327 2.32 -10.65 -16.82
N VAL A 328 1.70 -9.48 -16.71
CA VAL A 328 0.71 -8.99 -17.68
C VAL A 328 1.22 -7.70 -18.30
N VAL A 329 1.32 -7.67 -19.63
CA VAL A 329 1.76 -6.50 -20.41
C VAL A 329 0.61 -6.03 -21.30
N THR A 330 0.05 -4.85 -21.02
CA THR A 330 -1.08 -4.29 -21.77
C THR A 330 -1.15 -2.77 -21.57
N GLU A 331 -2.08 -2.08 -22.24
CA GLU A 331 -2.27 -0.64 -22.12
C GLU A 331 -2.63 -0.20 -20.70
N GLU A 332 -2.17 1.01 -20.35
CA GLU A 332 -2.40 1.66 -19.05
C GLU A 332 -3.88 1.67 -18.64
N LYS A 333 -4.78 2.01 -19.56
CA LYS A 333 -6.22 2.11 -19.28
C LYS A 333 -6.79 0.78 -18.76
N LYS A 334 -6.44 -0.36 -19.39
CA LYS A 334 -6.92 -1.69 -18.97
C LYS A 334 -6.44 -2.06 -17.56
N ILE A 335 -5.19 -1.73 -17.23
CA ILE A 335 -4.64 -1.96 -15.89
C ILE A 335 -5.31 -1.03 -14.88
N SER A 336 -5.49 0.25 -15.20
CA SER A 336 -6.12 1.21 -14.30
C SER A 336 -7.57 0.83 -13.94
N THR A 337 -8.36 0.35 -14.91
CA THR A 337 -9.72 -0.17 -14.70
C THR A 337 -9.71 -1.43 -13.82
N SER A 338 -8.78 -2.36 -14.05
CA SER A 338 -8.69 -3.56 -13.22
C SER A 338 -8.29 -3.22 -11.78
N LEU A 339 -7.33 -2.32 -11.60
CA LEU A 339 -6.90 -1.87 -10.28
C LEU A 339 -8.00 -1.10 -9.55
N SER A 340 -8.76 -0.24 -10.24
CA SER A 340 -9.87 0.51 -9.62
C SER A 340 -10.95 -0.42 -9.08
N GLN A 341 -11.26 -1.51 -9.79
CA GLN A 341 -12.15 -2.57 -9.32
C GLN A 341 -11.60 -3.28 -8.07
N ILE A 342 -10.31 -3.62 -8.07
CA ILE A 342 -9.65 -4.32 -6.95
C ILE A 342 -9.69 -3.49 -5.66
N VAL A 343 -9.35 -2.19 -5.74
CA VAL A 343 -9.35 -1.34 -4.56
C VAL A 343 -10.74 -0.76 -4.26
N GLY A 344 -11.66 -0.80 -5.23
CA GLY A 344 -13.03 -0.30 -5.15
C GLY A 344 -13.11 1.22 -5.14
N VAL A 345 -12.48 1.86 -6.12
CA VAL A 345 -12.70 3.28 -6.46
C VAL A 345 -13.50 3.40 -7.76
N GLU A 346 -14.34 4.42 -7.86
CA GLU A 346 -15.25 4.59 -9.00
C GLU A 346 -14.54 4.97 -10.30
N SER A 347 -13.52 5.85 -10.21
CA SER A 347 -12.76 6.31 -11.38
C SER A 347 -11.35 5.72 -11.41
N SER A 348 -10.98 5.17 -12.56
CA SER A 348 -9.61 4.73 -12.86
C SER A 348 -8.62 5.90 -12.97
N ASP A 349 -9.10 7.11 -13.26
CA ASP A 349 -8.25 8.30 -13.46
C ASP A 349 -7.58 8.76 -12.16
N ASN A 350 -8.03 8.23 -11.02
CA ASN A 350 -7.43 8.45 -9.71
C ASN A 350 -6.11 7.70 -9.55
N LEU A 351 -5.85 6.68 -10.36
CA LEU A 351 -4.63 5.88 -10.32
C LEU A 351 -3.69 6.40 -11.42
N GLN A 352 -2.67 7.19 -11.03
CA GLN A 352 -1.72 7.77 -11.98
C GLN A 352 -0.65 6.74 -12.35
N LEU A 353 -1.05 5.70 -13.09
CA LEU A 353 -0.13 4.69 -13.58
C LEU A 353 0.97 5.32 -14.44
N GLN A 354 2.16 4.72 -14.39
CA GLN A 354 3.30 5.19 -15.16
C GLN A 354 3.77 4.07 -16.08
N ALA A 355 3.76 4.33 -17.38
CA ALA A 355 4.31 3.42 -18.38
C ALA A 355 5.74 2.99 -17.99
N GLY A 356 6.00 1.68 -17.99
CA GLY A 356 7.30 1.14 -17.58
C GLY A 356 7.49 1.02 -16.06
N LYS A 357 6.46 1.25 -15.24
CA LYS A 357 6.47 0.94 -13.80
C LYS A 357 5.47 -0.17 -13.51
N ILE A 358 5.84 -1.11 -12.65
CA ILE A 358 5.05 -2.31 -12.39
C ILE A 358 4.09 -2.05 -11.23
N SER A 359 2.86 -2.51 -11.36
CA SER A 359 1.92 -2.62 -10.23
C SER A 359 1.72 -4.09 -9.88
N ILE A 360 1.55 -4.42 -8.61
CA ILE A 360 1.53 -5.81 -8.15
C ILE A 360 0.22 -6.09 -7.43
N VAL A 361 -0.51 -7.10 -7.91
CA VAL A 361 -1.73 -7.60 -7.27
C VAL A 361 -1.51 -9.01 -6.79
N PHE A 362 -1.94 -9.31 -5.58
CA PHE A 362 -1.91 -10.66 -5.02
C PHE A 362 -3.33 -11.16 -4.77
N TYR A 363 -3.59 -12.39 -5.23
CA TYR A 363 -4.82 -13.15 -5.06
C TYR A 363 -4.51 -14.31 -4.10
N PRO A 364 -4.51 -14.07 -2.78
CA PRO A 364 -4.19 -15.07 -1.77
C PRO A 364 -5.26 -16.15 -1.70
N ILE A 365 -4.88 -17.44 -1.59
CA ILE A 365 -5.88 -18.52 -1.45
C ILE A 365 -6.77 -18.32 -0.21
N SER A 366 -6.21 -17.78 0.87
CA SER A 366 -6.88 -17.65 2.16
C SER A 366 -7.82 -16.45 2.28
N LEU A 367 -7.82 -15.50 1.33
CA LEU A 367 -8.74 -14.35 1.39
C LEU A 367 -9.73 -14.39 0.24
N SER A 368 -10.92 -13.88 0.55
CA SER A 368 -11.98 -13.64 -0.43
C SER A 368 -11.62 -12.56 -1.45
N LYS A 369 -10.79 -11.57 -1.07
CA LYS A 369 -10.47 -10.40 -1.91
C LYS A 369 -8.99 -10.32 -2.32
N PRO A 370 -8.69 -9.82 -3.53
CA PRO A 370 -7.32 -9.50 -3.93
C PRO A 370 -6.76 -8.29 -3.17
N VAL A 371 -5.44 -8.17 -3.19
CA VAL A 371 -4.70 -7.09 -2.51
C VAL A 371 -3.73 -6.44 -3.49
N LEU A 372 -3.86 -5.12 -3.68
CA LEU A 372 -2.85 -4.27 -4.30
C LEU A 372 -1.64 -4.19 -3.37
N GLN A 373 -0.57 -4.89 -3.75
CA GLN A 373 0.64 -4.96 -2.95
C GLN A 373 1.55 -3.74 -3.12
N ALA A 374 1.64 -3.21 -4.33
CA ALA A 374 2.34 -1.98 -4.66
C ALA A 374 1.87 -1.45 -6.02
N MET A 375 2.03 -0.16 -6.25
CA MET A 375 1.67 0.49 -7.51
C MET A 375 2.79 1.41 -7.96
N ASN A 376 3.15 1.34 -9.25
CA ASN A 376 4.23 2.09 -9.88
C ASN A 376 5.63 1.85 -9.29
N ILE A 377 6.01 0.59 -9.10
CA ILE A 377 7.37 0.22 -8.72
C ILE A 377 8.34 0.15 -9.91
N GLY A 378 9.62 0.40 -9.65
CA GLY A 378 10.72 0.24 -10.61
C GLY A 378 11.45 1.54 -10.90
#